data_AF-A0AAE0TAQ6-F1
#
_entry.id   AF-A0AAE0TAQ6-F1
#
_cell.length_a   1.000
_cell.length_b   1.000
_cell.length_c   1.000
_cell.angle_alpha   90.00
_cell.angle_beta   90.00
_cell.angle_gamma   90.00
#
_symmetry.space_group_name_H-M   'P 1'
#
loop_
_entity.id
_entity.type
_entity.pdbx_description
1 polymer ?
#
loop_
_entity_poly.entity_id
_entity_poly.type
_entity_poly.pdbx_seq_one_letter_code
_entity_poly.pdbx_strand_id
1 'polypeptide(L)'
;MLITAEELNKNYTKSDIVLLDCRFNLADKTAGYRAYESGHISGAYYADLEKDMSGTVNPKSGRHPLPLPGAFQAFLRRCGVNTDTTVVVYDEVSGPFAARMFWLCRWAGLQNVRMLDGGQKNWERLGYPLTKDIPPVKNGTVVVTPGSLPTVSADQVSENIRTGKCTLTDARDAKRYAGEEETIDPVAGHIPGAQNRPFSQNLTPDGYFKPGTELRREFETAGITADKPIINYCGSGVTACHNFMAMFLAGYGETTVYPGSWSEWIRIRHVLPLKSSKDTAGCDLAIVGIPFDSAVSNRPGTRLAPRALRNASSMCSWEKPYGWDFNVFNTLKMCDYGDITLDYGRPERIFDAIYTGIKPIVTSGAGTLCIGGDHYVSYPLIKAWYEKTGAPLSLIQFDAHTDTWADAEKRTDHGSMFFHAVNEGMINPKTSVQTGIRTSNADTMGITILDNRYLHQHGAEHTAQEIRRIVGNTPAYLSFDIDFLDPSCAPGTGTPVCGGATSYQAIQLLQALRGLNIVGFDIVEVSPPYDHAEITALAGAAMAVEFMSLYASRPREE
;
A
#
# COMPACT_ATOMS: atom_id res chain seq x y z
N MET A 1 3.48 -18.31 -31.87
CA MET A 1 2.54 -17.65 -30.92
C MET A 1 1.84 -16.50 -31.60
N LEU A 2 2.56 -15.70 -32.38
CA LEU A 2 1.93 -14.87 -33.40
C LEU A 2 1.39 -15.74 -34.55
N ILE A 3 0.38 -15.23 -35.25
CA ILE A 3 -0.09 -15.71 -36.55
C ILE A 3 -0.21 -14.51 -37.48
N THR A 4 0.22 -14.66 -38.73
CA THR A 4 0.08 -13.61 -39.75
C THR A 4 -1.33 -13.57 -40.32
N ALA A 5 -1.73 -12.44 -40.89
CA ALA A 5 -3.04 -12.31 -41.54
C ALA A 5 -3.16 -13.27 -42.73
N GLU A 6 -2.09 -13.50 -43.49
CA GLU A 6 -2.01 -14.44 -44.60
C GLU A 6 -2.21 -15.90 -44.14
N GLU A 7 -1.56 -16.30 -43.04
CA GLU A 7 -1.73 -17.63 -42.44
C GLU A 7 -3.14 -17.82 -41.90
N LEU A 8 -3.70 -16.79 -41.26
CA LEU A 8 -5.05 -16.83 -40.73
C LEU A 8 -6.08 -16.91 -41.87
N ASN A 9 -5.94 -16.09 -42.91
CA ASN A 9 -6.87 -16.05 -44.06
C ASN A 9 -6.95 -17.40 -44.80
N LYS A 10 -5.87 -18.19 -44.81
CA LYS A 10 -5.87 -19.55 -45.38
C LYS A 10 -6.68 -20.57 -44.56
N ASN A 11 -6.95 -20.29 -43.29
CA ASN A 11 -7.40 -21.30 -42.32
C ASN A 11 -8.60 -20.91 -41.46
N TYR A 12 -9.00 -19.63 -41.40
CA TYR A 12 -9.97 -19.13 -40.43
C TYR A 12 -11.40 -19.70 -40.58
N THR A 13 -11.71 -20.35 -41.70
CA THR A 13 -12.98 -21.05 -41.93
C THR A 13 -12.98 -22.49 -41.41
N LYS A 14 -11.84 -22.99 -40.91
CA LYS A 14 -11.76 -24.32 -40.31
C LYS A 14 -12.47 -24.37 -38.96
N SER A 15 -13.17 -25.46 -38.70
CA SER A 15 -14.02 -25.64 -37.51
C SER A 15 -13.24 -25.72 -36.18
N ASP A 16 -11.93 -25.93 -36.24
CA ASP A 16 -11.04 -26.05 -35.08
C ASP A 16 -10.44 -24.70 -34.63
N ILE A 17 -10.70 -23.60 -35.34
CA ILE A 17 -10.26 -22.25 -34.97
C ILE A 17 -11.43 -21.47 -34.36
N VAL A 18 -11.16 -20.83 -33.21
CA VAL A 18 -12.07 -19.84 -32.62
C VAL A 18 -11.36 -18.49 -32.60
N LEU A 19 -12.00 -17.50 -33.23
CA LEU A 19 -11.51 -16.13 -33.30
C LEU A 19 -12.14 -15.30 -32.17
N LEU A 20 -11.33 -14.48 -31.49
CA LEU A 20 -11.79 -13.53 -30.48
C LEU A 20 -11.36 -12.11 -30.82
N ASP A 21 -12.34 -11.22 -30.98
CA ASP A 21 -12.15 -9.79 -31.18
C ASP A 21 -12.08 -9.10 -29.82
N CYS A 22 -10.91 -8.57 -29.48
CA CYS A 22 -10.64 -7.94 -28.19
C CYS A 22 -10.61 -6.42 -28.28
N ARG A 23 -11.09 -5.79 -29.37
CA ARG A 23 -11.06 -4.33 -29.50
C ARG A 23 -11.79 -3.67 -28.33
N PHE A 24 -11.15 -2.71 -27.67
CA PHE A 24 -11.72 -1.99 -26.53
C PHE A 24 -11.19 -0.55 -26.47
N ASN A 25 -11.89 0.33 -25.75
CA ASN A 25 -11.43 1.68 -25.47
C ASN A 25 -11.72 2.03 -24.01
N LEU A 26 -10.70 2.49 -23.28
CA LEU A 26 -10.82 2.78 -21.84
C LEU A 26 -11.64 4.04 -21.54
N ALA A 27 -11.68 5.00 -22.47
CA ALA A 27 -12.47 6.23 -22.33
C ALA A 27 -13.94 6.02 -22.74
N ASP A 28 -14.16 5.21 -23.79
CA ASP A 28 -15.49 4.80 -24.22
C ASP A 28 -15.58 3.27 -24.30
N LYS A 29 -16.05 2.69 -23.19
CA LYS A 29 -16.16 1.24 -22.97
C LYS A 29 -17.08 0.53 -23.97
N THR A 30 -17.90 1.28 -24.72
CA THR A 30 -18.82 0.74 -25.71
C THR A 30 -18.28 0.82 -27.14
N ALA A 31 -17.19 1.56 -27.37
CA ALA A 31 -16.62 1.75 -28.70
C ALA A 31 -16.11 0.45 -29.34
N GLY A 32 -15.52 -0.45 -28.53
CA GLY A 32 -15.06 -1.76 -28.99
C GLY A 32 -16.17 -2.61 -29.60
N TYR A 33 -17.28 -2.75 -28.88
CA TYR A 33 -18.44 -3.50 -29.34
C TYR A 33 -19.08 -2.88 -30.59
N ARG A 34 -19.19 -1.54 -30.66
CA ARG A 34 -19.68 -0.87 -31.87
C ARG A 34 -18.76 -1.10 -33.08
N ALA A 35 -17.44 -1.14 -32.88
CA ALA A 35 -16.48 -1.45 -33.93
C ALA A 35 -16.58 -2.91 -34.39
N TYR A 36 -16.92 -3.82 -33.48
CA TYR A 36 -17.23 -5.21 -33.80
C TYR A 36 -18.50 -5.34 -34.65
N GLU A 37 -19.58 -4.66 -34.28
CA GLU A 37 -20.84 -4.68 -35.05
C GLU A 37 -20.71 -4.02 -36.44
N SER A 38 -19.81 -3.04 -36.58
CA SER A 38 -19.58 -2.38 -37.87
C SER A 38 -18.75 -3.21 -38.85
N GLY A 39 -17.94 -4.14 -38.34
CA GLY A 39 -17.17 -5.08 -39.14
C GLY A 39 -16.12 -5.84 -38.31
N HIS A 40 -16.06 -7.15 -38.46
CA HIS A 40 -15.10 -8.04 -37.80
C HIS A 40 -14.68 -9.19 -38.71
N ILE A 41 -13.62 -9.92 -38.33
CA ILE A 41 -13.17 -11.10 -39.09
C ILE A 41 -14.24 -12.20 -38.93
N SER A 42 -14.68 -12.78 -40.06
CA SER A 42 -15.80 -13.73 -40.05
C SER A 42 -15.56 -14.91 -39.10
N GLY A 43 -16.57 -15.16 -38.24
CA GLY A 43 -16.52 -16.18 -37.19
C GLY A 43 -15.94 -15.71 -35.86
N ALA A 44 -15.51 -14.44 -35.73
CA ALA A 44 -15.02 -13.89 -34.47
C ALA A 44 -16.15 -13.66 -33.46
N TYR A 45 -15.88 -13.99 -32.20
CA TYR A 45 -16.71 -13.60 -31.05
C TYR A 45 -16.08 -12.38 -30.38
N TYR A 46 -16.91 -11.43 -29.95
CA TYR A 46 -16.43 -10.29 -29.17
C TYR A 46 -16.05 -10.71 -27.73
N ALA A 47 -14.87 -10.29 -27.27
CA ALA A 47 -14.36 -10.49 -25.92
C ALA A 47 -14.24 -9.14 -25.22
N ASP A 48 -15.14 -8.86 -24.28
CA ASP A 48 -15.20 -7.57 -23.58
C ASP A 48 -14.18 -7.51 -22.44
N LEU A 49 -13.39 -6.44 -22.37
CA LEU A 49 -12.37 -6.27 -21.33
C LEU A 49 -12.96 -6.28 -19.91
N GLU A 50 -14.12 -5.66 -19.71
CA GLU A 50 -14.72 -5.53 -18.38
C GLU A 50 -15.57 -6.73 -18.01
N LYS A 51 -16.28 -7.33 -18.98
CA LYS A 51 -17.23 -8.40 -18.70
C LYS A 51 -16.62 -9.80 -18.77
N ASP A 52 -15.73 -10.03 -19.73
CA ASP A 52 -15.22 -11.38 -20.03
C ASP A 52 -13.76 -11.55 -19.57
N MET A 53 -12.95 -10.48 -19.65
CA MET A 53 -11.51 -10.52 -19.34
C MET A 53 -11.16 -10.00 -17.94
N SER A 54 -12.16 -9.54 -17.17
CA SER A 54 -11.97 -8.99 -15.83
C SER A 54 -13.01 -9.52 -14.83
N GLY A 55 -12.62 -9.57 -13.56
CA GLY A 55 -13.51 -9.85 -12.44
C GLY A 55 -14.15 -8.60 -11.84
N THR A 56 -14.92 -8.79 -10.77
CA THR A 56 -15.54 -7.69 -10.03
C THR A 56 -14.49 -6.85 -9.29
N VAL A 57 -14.49 -5.54 -9.54
CA VAL A 57 -13.65 -4.58 -8.81
C VAL A 57 -14.13 -4.44 -7.36
N ASN A 58 -13.20 -4.44 -6.41
CA ASN A 58 -13.45 -4.24 -4.98
C ASN A 58 -12.36 -3.34 -4.36
N PRO A 59 -12.51 -2.90 -3.09
CA PRO A 59 -11.55 -1.98 -2.47
C PRO A 59 -10.09 -2.47 -2.40
N LYS A 60 -9.87 -3.78 -2.50
CA LYS A 60 -8.55 -4.43 -2.45
C LYS A 60 -8.02 -4.84 -3.83
N SER A 61 -8.75 -4.57 -4.92
CA SER A 61 -8.34 -4.96 -6.27
C SER A 61 -7.84 -3.78 -7.11
N GLY A 62 -7.14 -4.11 -8.20
CA GLY A 62 -6.94 -3.19 -9.32
C GLY A 62 -8.23 -2.92 -10.11
N ARG A 63 -8.12 -2.12 -11.19
CA ARG A 63 -9.24 -1.80 -12.10
C ARG A 63 -9.71 -2.98 -12.96
N HIS A 64 -8.82 -3.93 -13.26
CA HIS A 64 -9.11 -5.10 -14.10
C HIS A 64 -8.61 -6.38 -13.41
N PRO A 65 -9.23 -6.78 -12.29
CA PRO A 65 -8.84 -7.99 -11.57
C PRO A 65 -9.03 -9.22 -12.46
N LEU A 66 -8.35 -10.33 -12.14
CA LEU A 66 -8.53 -11.58 -12.87
C LEU A 66 -10.00 -12.04 -12.82
N PRO A 67 -10.56 -12.57 -13.93
CA PRO A 67 -11.92 -13.07 -13.94
C PRO A 67 -12.03 -14.33 -13.07
N LEU A 68 -13.22 -14.57 -12.52
CA LEU A 68 -13.49 -15.84 -11.83
C LEU A 68 -13.35 -16.99 -12.84
N PRO A 69 -12.64 -18.09 -12.50
CA PRO A 69 -12.38 -19.19 -13.44
C PRO A 69 -13.67 -19.74 -14.09
N GLY A 70 -14.73 -19.91 -13.30
CA GLY A 70 -16.02 -20.40 -13.81
C GLY A 70 -16.68 -19.45 -14.83
N ALA A 71 -16.57 -18.13 -14.62
CA ALA A 71 -17.13 -17.13 -15.54
C ALA A 71 -16.34 -17.11 -16.86
N PHE A 72 -15.01 -17.13 -16.78
CA PHE A 72 -14.13 -17.17 -17.94
C PHE A 72 -14.30 -18.46 -18.75
N GLN A 73 -14.43 -19.61 -18.08
CA GLN A 73 -14.76 -20.88 -18.74
C GLN A 73 -16.10 -20.82 -19.46
N ALA A 74 -17.13 -20.26 -18.83
CA ALA A 74 -18.44 -20.12 -19.44
C ALA A 74 -18.39 -19.24 -20.70
N PHE A 75 -17.61 -18.15 -20.67
CA PHE A 75 -17.36 -17.32 -21.85
C PHE A 75 -16.71 -18.11 -22.99
N LEU A 76 -15.57 -18.77 -22.73
CA LEU A 76 -14.86 -19.55 -23.76
C LEU A 76 -15.75 -20.66 -24.35
N ARG A 77 -16.56 -21.32 -23.52
CA ARG A 77 -17.52 -22.33 -24.01
C ARG A 77 -18.60 -21.73 -24.91
N ARG A 78 -19.12 -20.53 -24.60
CA ARG A 78 -20.09 -19.83 -25.47
C ARG A 78 -19.50 -19.48 -26.84
N CYS A 79 -18.20 -19.25 -26.92
CA CYS A 79 -17.46 -19.07 -28.17
C CYS A 79 -17.16 -20.38 -28.91
N GLY A 80 -17.49 -21.54 -28.33
CA GLY A 80 -17.26 -22.86 -28.92
C GLY A 80 -15.87 -23.43 -28.68
N VAL A 81 -15.12 -22.92 -27.70
CA VAL A 81 -13.77 -23.41 -27.40
C VAL A 81 -13.81 -24.80 -26.76
N ASN A 82 -13.07 -25.74 -27.34
CA ASN A 82 -12.82 -27.10 -26.84
C ASN A 82 -11.35 -27.25 -26.48
N THR A 83 -10.97 -28.40 -25.91
CA THR A 83 -9.58 -28.70 -25.52
C THR A 83 -8.58 -28.58 -26.68
N ASP A 84 -8.96 -29.02 -27.88
CA ASP A 84 -8.07 -29.05 -29.05
C ASP A 84 -8.22 -27.82 -29.95
N THR A 85 -9.09 -26.87 -29.58
CA THR A 85 -9.34 -25.65 -30.36
C THR A 85 -8.11 -24.76 -30.39
N THR A 86 -7.78 -24.24 -31.57
CA THR A 86 -6.84 -23.12 -31.70
C THR A 86 -7.59 -21.82 -31.49
N VAL A 87 -7.29 -21.10 -30.40
CA VAL A 87 -7.85 -19.78 -30.13
C VAL A 87 -6.95 -18.72 -30.75
N VAL A 88 -7.50 -17.88 -31.62
CA VAL A 88 -6.80 -16.74 -32.21
C VAL A 88 -7.43 -15.46 -31.69
N VAL A 89 -6.63 -14.62 -31.04
CA VAL A 89 -7.07 -13.33 -30.49
C VAL A 89 -6.52 -12.19 -31.34
N TYR A 90 -7.29 -11.12 -31.51
CA TYR A 90 -6.83 -9.93 -32.22
C TYR A 90 -7.48 -8.66 -31.66
N ASP A 91 -6.86 -7.52 -31.97
CA ASP A 91 -7.48 -6.20 -31.80
C ASP A 91 -7.20 -5.33 -33.04
N GLU A 92 -7.27 -4.00 -32.91
CA GLU A 92 -7.20 -3.12 -34.06
C GLU A 92 -5.81 -3.10 -34.72
N VAL A 93 -4.73 -2.84 -33.97
CA VAL A 93 -3.37 -2.66 -34.53
C VAL A 93 -2.23 -2.72 -33.49
N SER A 94 -2.46 -2.34 -32.23
CA SER A 94 -1.40 -2.24 -31.20
C SER A 94 -1.40 -3.36 -30.17
N GLY A 95 -2.37 -4.27 -30.20
CA GLY A 95 -2.30 -5.52 -29.46
C GLY A 95 -2.56 -5.53 -27.95
N PRO A 96 -2.82 -4.44 -27.17
CA PRO A 96 -2.80 -4.55 -25.72
C PRO A 96 -3.93 -5.40 -25.14
N PHE A 97 -5.12 -5.36 -25.76
CA PHE A 97 -6.28 -6.12 -25.30
C PHE A 97 -6.22 -7.57 -25.81
N ALA A 98 -5.78 -7.76 -27.05
CA ALA A 98 -5.50 -9.09 -27.58
C ALA A 98 -4.40 -9.80 -26.76
N ALA A 99 -3.33 -9.10 -26.38
CA ALA A 99 -2.28 -9.65 -25.52
C ALA A 99 -2.80 -10.04 -24.14
N ARG A 100 -3.73 -9.26 -23.56
CA ARG A 100 -4.40 -9.62 -22.30
C ARG A 100 -5.25 -10.88 -22.47
N MET A 101 -6.02 -11.02 -23.55
CA MET A 101 -6.82 -12.22 -23.80
C MET A 101 -5.94 -13.45 -24.04
N PHE A 102 -4.86 -13.30 -24.83
CA PHE A 102 -3.85 -14.33 -25.04
C PHE A 102 -3.30 -14.82 -23.70
N TRP A 103 -2.85 -13.89 -22.85
CA TRP A 103 -2.27 -14.19 -21.55
C TRP A 103 -3.29 -14.88 -20.63
N LEU A 104 -4.56 -14.44 -20.63
CA LEU A 104 -5.61 -15.09 -19.85
C LEU A 104 -5.90 -16.52 -20.30
N CYS A 105 -5.95 -16.79 -21.60
CA CYS A 105 -6.10 -18.16 -22.12
C CYS A 105 -4.93 -19.06 -21.66
N ARG A 106 -3.70 -18.55 -21.75
CA ARG A 106 -2.50 -19.27 -21.29
C ARG A 106 -2.51 -19.49 -19.78
N TRP A 107 -2.83 -18.46 -19.00
CA TRP A 107 -2.99 -18.55 -17.54
C TRP A 107 -4.06 -19.55 -17.14
N ALA A 108 -5.13 -19.66 -17.93
CA ALA A 108 -6.21 -20.62 -17.80
C ALA A 108 -5.87 -22.02 -18.36
N GLY A 109 -4.64 -22.28 -18.79
CA GLY A 109 -4.15 -23.60 -19.18
C GLY A 109 -4.32 -23.97 -20.66
N LEU A 110 -4.86 -23.08 -21.50
CA LEU A 110 -4.97 -23.36 -22.94
C LEU A 110 -3.58 -23.27 -23.58
N GLN A 111 -3.20 -24.30 -24.34
CA GLN A 111 -1.88 -24.36 -24.99
C GLN A 111 -1.91 -23.79 -26.41
N ASN A 112 -3.00 -24.03 -27.15
CA ASN A 112 -3.16 -23.64 -28.55
C ASN A 112 -3.77 -22.25 -28.68
N VAL A 113 -3.01 -21.24 -28.26
CA VAL A 113 -3.40 -19.83 -28.38
C VAL A 113 -2.46 -19.10 -29.34
N ARG A 114 -3.03 -18.25 -30.20
CA ARG A 114 -2.31 -17.41 -31.14
C ARG A 114 -2.81 -15.97 -31.07
N MET A 115 -1.96 -15.01 -31.39
CA MET A 115 -2.33 -13.60 -31.51
C MET A 115 -2.08 -13.12 -32.95
N LEU A 116 -3.07 -12.48 -33.57
CA LEU A 116 -2.93 -11.92 -34.92
C LEU A 116 -2.00 -10.70 -34.87
N ASP A 117 -0.85 -10.80 -35.54
CA ASP A 117 0.13 -9.72 -35.58
C ASP A 117 -0.30 -8.60 -36.54
N GLY A 118 -0.18 -7.35 -36.11
CA GLY A 118 -0.69 -6.17 -36.84
C GLY A 118 -2.21 -5.97 -36.79
N GLY A 119 -2.96 -6.85 -36.13
CA GLY A 119 -4.39 -6.70 -35.86
C GLY A 119 -5.29 -6.62 -37.11
N GLN A 120 -6.53 -6.17 -36.90
CA GLN A 120 -7.53 -6.04 -37.96
C GLN A 120 -7.15 -5.01 -39.02
N LYS A 121 -6.47 -3.91 -38.66
CA LYS A 121 -6.03 -2.91 -39.66
C LYS A 121 -5.12 -3.53 -40.70
N ASN A 122 -4.23 -4.43 -40.31
CA ASN A 122 -3.40 -5.12 -41.28
C ASN A 122 -4.19 -6.14 -42.11
N TRP A 123 -5.16 -6.83 -41.53
CA TRP A 123 -6.10 -7.70 -42.26
C TRP A 123 -6.80 -6.94 -43.39
N GLU A 124 -7.33 -5.75 -43.08
CA GLU A 124 -7.98 -4.86 -44.05
C GLU A 124 -6.99 -4.34 -45.10
N ARG A 125 -5.76 -3.96 -44.69
CA ARG A 125 -4.70 -3.50 -45.61
C ARG A 125 -4.34 -4.54 -46.67
N LEU A 126 -4.41 -5.82 -46.34
CA LEU A 126 -4.17 -6.93 -47.26
C LEU A 126 -5.41 -7.26 -48.13
N GLY A 127 -6.50 -6.52 -47.97
CA GLY A 127 -7.72 -6.68 -48.75
C GLY A 127 -8.59 -7.86 -48.31
N TYR A 128 -8.40 -8.38 -47.10
CA TYR A 128 -9.21 -9.49 -46.59
C TYR A 128 -10.56 -9.01 -46.06
N PRO A 129 -11.64 -9.78 -46.27
CA PRO A 129 -12.98 -9.30 -46.00
C PRO A 129 -13.28 -9.24 -44.49
N LEU A 130 -14.12 -8.28 -44.12
CA LEU A 130 -14.83 -8.26 -42.84
C LEU A 130 -16.29 -8.64 -43.07
N THR A 131 -16.95 -9.10 -42.02
CA THR A 131 -18.40 -9.34 -42.00
C THR A 131 -19.06 -8.60 -40.85
N LYS A 132 -20.39 -8.52 -40.89
CA LYS A 132 -21.26 -8.10 -39.78
C LYS A 132 -22.03 -9.29 -39.18
N ASP A 133 -21.83 -10.49 -39.73
CA ASP A 133 -22.52 -11.71 -39.29
C ASP A 133 -22.00 -12.17 -37.93
N ILE A 134 -22.79 -11.93 -36.89
CA ILE A 134 -22.47 -12.36 -35.53
C ILE A 134 -22.64 -13.88 -35.42
N PRO A 135 -21.59 -14.64 -35.04
CA PRO A 135 -21.70 -16.08 -34.91
C PRO A 135 -22.65 -16.46 -33.77
N PRO A 136 -23.45 -17.54 -33.94
CA PRO A 136 -24.34 -17.99 -32.88
C PRO A 136 -23.53 -18.53 -31.69
N VAL A 137 -24.15 -18.48 -30.50
CA VAL A 137 -23.59 -19.11 -29.30
C VAL A 137 -23.40 -20.60 -29.54
N LYS A 138 -22.24 -21.11 -29.13
CA LYS A 138 -21.89 -22.54 -29.19
C LYS A 138 -21.76 -23.12 -27.78
N ASN A 139 -21.68 -24.44 -27.72
CA ASN A 139 -21.44 -25.19 -26.49
C ASN A 139 -20.08 -25.88 -26.56
N GLY A 140 -19.02 -25.13 -26.24
CA GLY A 140 -17.67 -25.67 -26.11
C GLY A 140 -17.50 -26.55 -24.86
N THR A 141 -16.43 -27.33 -24.83
CA THR A 141 -16.14 -28.28 -23.74
C THR A 141 -14.91 -27.93 -22.91
N VAL A 142 -14.21 -26.83 -23.21
CA VAL A 142 -12.96 -26.45 -22.53
C VAL A 142 -13.10 -26.43 -21.01
N VAL A 143 -12.04 -26.86 -20.32
CA VAL A 143 -11.89 -26.76 -18.86
C VAL A 143 -10.73 -25.82 -18.56
N VAL A 144 -10.97 -24.78 -17.78
CA VAL A 144 -9.92 -23.83 -17.41
C VAL A 144 -9.14 -24.35 -16.20
N THR A 145 -7.83 -24.23 -16.24
CA THR A 145 -6.89 -24.56 -15.16
C THR A 145 -6.03 -23.33 -14.84
N PRO A 146 -6.52 -22.41 -13.98
CA PRO A 146 -5.79 -21.21 -13.59
C PRO A 146 -4.40 -21.51 -13.00
N GLY A 147 -3.46 -20.57 -13.17
CA GLY A 147 -2.12 -20.67 -12.59
C GLY A 147 -1.08 -21.32 -13.50
N SER A 148 -1.43 -21.58 -14.77
CA SER A 148 -0.48 -22.10 -15.77
C SER A 148 0.55 -21.07 -16.22
N LEU A 149 0.37 -19.79 -15.88
CA LEU A 149 1.38 -18.73 -15.99
C LEU A 149 1.64 -18.11 -14.61
N PRO A 150 2.88 -17.70 -14.31
CA PRO A 150 3.23 -17.13 -13.02
C PRO A 150 2.58 -15.75 -12.80
N THR A 151 2.03 -15.57 -11.61
CA THR A 151 1.49 -14.30 -11.11
C THR A 151 2.05 -13.98 -9.74
N VAL A 152 2.12 -12.70 -9.39
CA VAL A 152 2.46 -12.25 -8.03
C VAL A 152 1.36 -11.37 -7.44
N SER A 153 1.27 -11.37 -6.11
CA SER A 153 0.45 -10.43 -5.33
C SER A 153 1.20 -9.12 -5.07
N ALA A 154 0.46 -8.09 -4.65
CA ALA A 154 1.05 -6.84 -4.19
C ALA A 154 2.06 -7.03 -3.04
N ASP A 155 1.78 -7.93 -2.08
CA ASP A 155 2.70 -8.23 -0.98
C ASP A 155 4.03 -8.80 -1.50
N GLN A 156 3.98 -9.66 -2.52
CA GLN A 156 5.17 -10.22 -3.15
C GLN A 156 5.95 -9.15 -3.93
N VAL A 157 5.25 -8.18 -4.55
CA VAL A 157 5.88 -7.01 -5.16
C VAL A 157 6.54 -6.12 -4.10
N SER A 158 5.88 -5.90 -2.95
CA SER A 158 6.43 -5.17 -1.80
C SER A 158 7.68 -5.84 -1.22
N GLU A 159 7.67 -7.17 -1.09
CA GLU A 159 8.85 -7.95 -0.71
C GLU A 159 9.98 -7.85 -1.76
N ASN A 160 9.63 -7.76 -3.04
CA ASN A 160 10.64 -7.57 -4.09
C ASN A 160 11.34 -6.20 -4.00
N ILE A 161 10.64 -5.14 -3.58
CA ILE A 161 11.25 -3.82 -3.36
C ILE A 161 12.35 -3.91 -2.32
N ARG A 162 12.13 -4.67 -1.23
CA ARG A 162 13.15 -4.90 -0.19
C ARG A 162 14.32 -5.74 -0.68
N THR A 163 14.02 -6.82 -1.41
CA THR A 163 15.00 -7.87 -1.67
C THR A 163 15.75 -7.71 -2.99
N GLY A 164 15.20 -6.97 -3.95
CA GLY A 164 15.78 -6.79 -5.28
C GLY A 164 15.98 -8.10 -6.07
N LYS A 165 15.24 -9.16 -5.71
CA LYS A 165 15.37 -10.51 -6.29
C LYS A 165 14.88 -10.60 -7.73
N CYS A 166 13.88 -9.80 -8.08
CA CYS A 166 13.26 -9.74 -9.40
C CYS A 166 13.37 -8.33 -9.99
N THR A 167 13.47 -8.24 -11.31
CA THR A 167 13.37 -6.96 -12.04
C THR A 167 11.90 -6.62 -12.25
N LEU A 168 11.47 -5.46 -11.75
CA LEU A 168 10.11 -4.96 -11.93
C LEU A 168 10.05 -4.06 -13.16
N THR A 169 9.10 -4.30 -14.07
CA THR A 169 8.97 -3.58 -15.35
C THR A 169 7.59 -2.94 -15.51
N ASP A 170 7.55 -1.63 -15.78
CA ASP A 170 6.33 -0.86 -16.01
C ASP A 170 6.07 -0.65 -17.51
N ALA A 171 4.92 -1.13 -17.99
CA ALA A 171 4.52 -1.03 -19.41
C ALA A 171 3.85 0.29 -19.80
N ARG A 172 3.66 1.23 -18.86
CA ARG A 172 3.02 2.53 -19.11
C ARG A 172 3.96 3.47 -19.87
N ASP A 173 3.36 4.52 -20.45
CA ASP A 173 4.09 5.64 -21.03
C ASP A 173 5.05 6.29 -20.01
N ALA A 174 6.18 6.82 -20.50
CA ALA A 174 7.24 7.39 -19.68
C ALA A 174 6.74 8.52 -18.77
N LYS A 175 5.83 9.38 -19.23
CA LYS A 175 5.29 10.48 -18.42
C LYS A 175 4.42 9.98 -17.27
N ARG A 176 3.63 8.93 -17.51
CA ARG A 176 2.82 8.27 -16.47
C ARG A 176 3.69 7.58 -15.43
N TYR A 177 4.76 6.93 -15.88
CA TYR A 177 5.75 6.31 -15.00
C TYR A 177 6.49 7.36 -14.14
N ALA A 178 6.91 8.47 -14.74
CA ALA A 178 7.59 9.57 -14.05
C ALA A 178 6.66 10.35 -13.09
N GLY A 179 5.35 10.22 -13.26
CA GLY A 179 4.35 10.94 -12.47
C GLY A 179 4.10 12.38 -12.94
N GLU A 180 4.56 12.72 -14.15
CA GLU A 180 4.37 14.04 -14.77
C GLU A 180 2.93 14.23 -15.28
N GLU A 181 2.33 13.16 -15.79
CA GLU A 181 0.95 13.13 -16.27
C GLU A 181 0.26 11.87 -15.74
N GLU A 182 -0.79 12.01 -14.93
CA GLU A 182 -1.64 10.89 -14.54
C GLU A 182 -3.11 11.22 -14.84
N THR A 183 -3.65 10.55 -15.85
CA THR A 183 -4.97 10.82 -16.42
C THR A 183 -6.02 9.77 -16.03
N ILE A 184 -5.61 8.70 -15.33
CA ILE A 184 -6.49 7.55 -15.06
C ILE A 184 -6.50 7.15 -13.58
N ASP A 185 -5.36 7.17 -12.89
CA ASP A 185 -5.22 6.79 -11.48
C ASP A 185 -5.23 8.00 -10.52
N PRO A 186 -5.70 7.85 -9.28
CA PRO A 186 -5.72 8.96 -8.30
C PRO A 186 -4.33 9.34 -7.76
N VAL A 187 -3.31 8.52 -8.03
CA VAL A 187 -1.93 8.72 -7.55
C VAL A 187 -1.00 8.55 -8.74
N ALA A 188 -0.14 9.54 -8.96
CA ALA A 188 0.87 9.56 -10.02
C ALA A 188 2.18 8.88 -9.57
N GLY A 189 3.03 8.48 -10.53
CA GLY A 189 4.33 7.87 -10.28
C GLY A 189 4.35 6.37 -10.59
N HIS A 190 5.30 5.65 -9.99
CA HIS A 190 5.58 4.24 -10.26
C HIS A 190 5.93 3.45 -8.99
N ILE A 191 5.96 2.13 -9.10
CA ILE A 191 6.35 1.25 -7.99
C ILE A 191 7.86 1.40 -7.79
N PRO A 192 8.37 1.69 -6.57
CA PRO A 192 9.79 1.90 -6.34
C PRO A 192 10.69 0.82 -6.94
N GLY A 193 11.76 1.25 -7.63
CA GLY A 193 12.73 0.36 -8.27
C GLY A 193 12.29 -0.25 -9.60
N ALA A 194 11.10 0.07 -10.12
CA ALA A 194 10.66 -0.39 -11.43
C ALA A 194 11.45 0.25 -12.57
N GLN A 195 11.73 -0.51 -13.63
CA GLN A 195 12.24 -0.02 -14.91
C GLN A 195 11.08 0.30 -15.86
N ASN A 196 11.13 1.41 -16.58
CA ASN A 196 10.08 1.76 -17.55
C ASN A 196 10.37 1.16 -18.93
N ARG A 197 9.42 0.41 -19.46
CA ARG A 197 9.42 -0.07 -20.84
C ARG A 197 8.02 0.04 -21.43
N PRO A 198 7.67 1.21 -22.00
CA PRO A 198 6.36 1.45 -22.59
C PRO A 198 6.04 0.40 -23.65
N PHE A 199 4.85 -0.20 -23.58
CA PHE A 199 4.49 -1.33 -24.46
C PHE A 199 4.53 -0.98 -25.95
N SER A 200 4.27 0.29 -26.29
CA SER A 200 4.31 0.83 -27.65
C SER A 200 5.69 0.70 -28.30
N GLN A 201 6.77 0.68 -27.51
CA GLN A 201 8.13 0.51 -28.02
C GLN A 201 8.43 -0.93 -28.48
N ASN A 202 7.55 -1.89 -28.21
CA ASN A 202 7.71 -3.27 -28.67
C ASN A 202 7.25 -3.47 -30.13
N LEU A 203 6.64 -2.45 -30.73
CA LEU A 203 6.03 -2.53 -32.05
C LEU A 203 6.83 -1.74 -33.09
N THR A 204 6.73 -2.16 -34.34
CA THR A 204 7.11 -1.35 -35.50
C THR A 204 6.07 -0.24 -35.73
N PRO A 205 6.39 0.80 -36.52
CA PRO A 205 5.43 1.85 -36.86
C PRO A 205 4.13 1.34 -37.51
N ASP A 206 4.18 0.17 -38.15
CA ASP A 206 3.04 -0.50 -38.78
C ASP A 206 2.20 -1.35 -37.81
N GLY A 207 2.57 -1.43 -36.52
CA GLY A 207 1.82 -2.17 -35.49
C GLY A 207 2.19 -3.64 -35.34
N TYR A 208 3.26 -4.11 -35.98
CA TYR A 208 3.76 -5.48 -35.79
C TYR A 208 4.69 -5.56 -34.59
N PHE A 209 4.75 -6.71 -33.91
CA PHE A 209 5.84 -6.94 -32.98
C PHE A 209 7.20 -6.87 -33.69
N LYS A 210 8.14 -6.16 -33.07
CA LYS A 210 9.54 -6.16 -33.54
C LYS A 210 10.14 -7.57 -33.50
N PRO A 211 11.15 -7.87 -34.33
CA PRO A 211 11.88 -9.13 -34.26
C PRO A 211 12.41 -9.41 -32.85
N GLY A 212 12.36 -10.66 -32.40
CA GLY A 212 12.79 -11.04 -31.04
C GLY A 212 14.21 -10.62 -30.68
N THR A 213 15.13 -10.63 -31.64
CA THR A 213 16.52 -10.17 -31.46
C THR A 213 16.62 -8.67 -31.23
N GLU A 214 15.78 -7.87 -31.88
CA GLU A 214 15.69 -6.43 -31.68
C GLU A 214 15.07 -6.11 -30.31
N LEU A 215 13.95 -6.78 -29.97
CA LEU A 215 13.32 -6.66 -28.66
C LEU A 215 14.29 -6.98 -27.55
N ARG A 216 15.04 -8.10 -27.66
CA ARG A 216 16.04 -8.52 -26.67
C ARG A 216 17.08 -7.42 -26.41
N ARG A 217 17.67 -6.89 -27.48
CA ARG A 217 18.66 -5.80 -27.38
C ARG A 217 18.07 -4.54 -26.72
N GLU A 218 16.84 -4.17 -27.05
CA GLU A 218 16.19 -3.00 -26.46
C GLU A 218 15.86 -3.18 -24.97
N PHE A 219 15.37 -4.36 -24.56
CA PHE A 219 15.15 -4.68 -23.14
C PHE A 219 16.46 -4.62 -22.35
N GLU A 220 17.54 -5.21 -22.87
CA GLU A 220 18.86 -5.17 -22.21
C GLU A 220 19.40 -3.74 -22.11
N THR A 221 19.19 -2.91 -23.14
CA THR A 221 19.56 -1.48 -23.12
C THR A 221 18.78 -0.70 -22.07
N ALA A 222 17.52 -1.09 -21.81
CA ALA A 222 16.68 -0.53 -20.76
C ALA A 222 16.98 -1.11 -19.36
N GLY A 223 18.06 -1.87 -19.19
CA GLY A 223 18.43 -2.48 -17.91
C GLY A 223 17.58 -3.68 -17.51
N ILE A 224 16.82 -4.26 -18.45
CA ILE A 224 15.96 -5.44 -18.23
C ILE A 224 16.68 -6.67 -18.78
N THR A 225 17.46 -7.31 -17.93
CA THR A 225 18.29 -8.48 -18.25
C THR A 225 17.65 -9.79 -17.77
N ALA A 226 18.10 -10.90 -18.34
CA ALA A 226 17.59 -12.25 -18.00
C ALA A 226 18.31 -12.90 -16.80
N ASP A 227 19.12 -12.14 -16.07
CA ASP A 227 19.86 -12.57 -14.87
C ASP A 227 18.95 -12.70 -13.64
N LYS A 228 17.81 -11.99 -13.64
CA LYS A 228 16.79 -12.04 -12.60
C LYS A 228 15.42 -12.40 -13.19
N PRO A 229 14.55 -13.07 -12.43
CA PRO A 229 13.14 -13.19 -12.80
C PRO A 229 12.52 -11.81 -13.02
N ILE A 230 11.64 -11.68 -14.01
CA ILE A 230 10.99 -10.42 -14.37
C ILE A 230 9.53 -10.43 -13.93
N ILE A 231 9.09 -9.33 -13.33
CA ILE A 231 7.69 -9.04 -13.01
C ILE A 231 7.21 -7.87 -13.87
N ASN A 232 6.21 -8.10 -14.70
CA ASN A 232 5.57 -7.08 -15.53
C ASN A 232 4.35 -6.50 -14.83
N TYR A 233 4.23 -5.17 -14.82
CA TYR A 233 3.02 -4.47 -14.40
C TYR A 233 2.76 -3.26 -15.29
N CYS A 234 1.58 -2.66 -15.14
CA CYS A 234 1.24 -1.41 -15.82
C CYS A 234 0.20 -0.62 -15.01
N GLY A 235 -0.78 0.01 -15.65
CA GLY A 235 -1.91 0.63 -14.96
C GLY A 235 -2.85 -0.37 -14.28
N SER A 236 -3.12 -1.52 -14.89
CA SER A 236 -4.14 -2.49 -14.42
C SER A 236 -3.99 -3.89 -15.04
N GLY A 237 -2.76 -4.32 -15.33
CA GLY A 237 -2.48 -5.67 -15.83
C GLY A 237 -2.79 -5.94 -17.31
N VAL A 238 -3.21 -4.93 -18.10
CA VAL A 238 -3.52 -5.10 -19.53
C VAL A 238 -2.27 -5.00 -20.39
N THR A 239 -1.64 -3.81 -20.47
CA THR A 239 -0.40 -3.63 -21.26
C THR A 239 0.81 -4.38 -20.67
N ALA A 240 0.75 -4.81 -19.40
CA ALA A 240 1.71 -5.74 -18.83
C ALA A 240 1.75 -7.09 -19.59
N CYS A 241 0.59 -7.59 -20.04
CA CYS A 241 0.51 -8.80 -20.87
C CYS A 241 1.14 -8.58 -22.26
N HIS A 242 1.15 -7.34 -22.76
CA HIS A 242 1.84 -7.01 -24.01
C HIS A 242 3.37 -7.06 -23.83
N ASN A 243 3.90 -6.56 -22.72
CA ASN A 243 5.33 -6.72 -22.40
C ASN A 243 5.69 -8.20 -22.19
N PHE A 244 4.83 -8.98 -21.53
CA PHE A 244 5.01 -10.44 -21.43
C PHE A 244 5.16 -11.09 -22.81
N MET A 245 4.29 -10.77 -23.77
CA MET A 245 4.38 -11.31 -25.14
C MET A 245 5.70 -10.91 -25.82
N ALA A 246 6.08 -9.64 -25.75
CA ALA A 246 7.32 -9.14 -26.34
C ALA A 246 8.56 -9.81 -25.71
N MET A 247 8.58 -9.99 -24.39
CA MET A 247 9.65 -10.68 -23.67
C MET A 247 9.73 -12.16 -24.04
N PHE A 248 8.58 -12.83 -24.23
CA PHE A 248 8.56 -14.20 -24.71
C PHE A 248 9.19 -14.30 -26.10
N LEU A 249 8.80 -13.41 -27.03
CA LEU A 249 9.39 -13.35 -28.38
C LEU A 249 10.90 -13.04 -28.35
N ALA A 250 11.35 -12.27 -27.36
CA ALA A 250 12.75 -11.96 -27.10
C ALA A 250 13.52 -13.07 -26.34
N GLY A 251 12.89 -14.21 -26.05
CA GLY A 251 13.55 -15.36 -25.44
C GLY A 251 13.79 -15.24 -23.92
N TYR A 252 12.99 -14.44 -23.21
CA TYR A 252 13.00 -14.40 -21.73
C TYR A 252 12.17 -15.52 -21.09
N GLY A 253 11.42 -16.29 -21.89
CA GLY A 253 10.49 -17.30 -21.40
C GLY A 253 9.20 -16.69 -20.84
N GLU A 254 8.48 -17.47 -20.03
CA GLU A 254 7.22 -17.07 -19.42
C GLU A 254 7.47 -16.19 -18.18
N THR A 255 7.60 -14.89 -18.40
CA THR A 255 7.80 -13.90 -17.33
C THR A 255 6.54 -13.73 -16.47
N THR A 256 6.72 -13.22 -15.25
CA THR A 256 5.62 -13.05 -14.29
C THR A 256 4.82 -11.79 -14.60
N VAL A 257 3.51 -11.82 -14.38
CA VAL A 257 2.65 -10.62 -14.42
C VAL A 257 2.10 -10.33 -13.02
N TYR A 258 2.12 -9.06 -12.61
CA TYR A 258 1.38 -8.55 -11.46
C TYR A 258 0.02 -8.00 -11.94
N PRO A 259 -1.09 -8.77 -11.82
CA PRO A 259 -2.36 -8.41 -12.46
C PRO A 259 -2.99 -7.14 -11.86
N GLY A 260 -2.87 -6.96 -10.54
CA GLY A 260 -3.39 -5.78 -9.84
C GLY A 260 -2.72 -4.48 -10.29
N SER A 261 -1.42 -4.56 -10.59
CA SER A 261 -0.65 -3.48 -11.22
C SER A 261 -0.73 -2.16 -10.42
N TRP A 262 -0.43 -1.02 -11.04
CA TRP A 262 -0.43 0.29 -10.36
C TRP A 262 -1.75 0.60 -9.65
N SER A 263 -2.89 0.32 -10.30
CA SER A 263 -4.22 0.62 -9.73
C SER A 263 -4.56 -0.15 -8.45
N GLU A 264 -3.95 -1.31 -8.22
CA GLU A 264 -4.03 -2.04 -6.94
C GLU A 264 -2.96 -1.53 -5.97
N TRP A 265 -1.73 -1.35 -6.45
CA TRP A 265 -0.59 -0.91 -5.66
C TRP A 265 -0.88 0.37 -4.87
N ILE A 266 -1.41 1.40 -5.52
CA ILE A 266 -1.71 2.70 -4.90
C ILE A 266 -2.87 2.66 -3.90
N ARG A 267 -3.57 1.52 -3.77
CA ARG A 267 -4.62 1.30 -2.78
C ARG A 267 -4.06 0.61 -1.53
N ILE A 268 -2.94 -0.08 -1.64
CA ILE A 268 -2.34 -0.87 -0.56
C ILE A 268 -1.40 0.05 0.21
N ARG A 269 -1.81 0.39 1.43
CA ARG A 269 -1.10 1.34 2.29
C ARG A 269 -0.33 0.55 3.35
N HIS A 270 0.96 0.35 3.14
CA HIS A 270 1.84 -0.19 4.18
C HIS A 270 2.44 0.98 4.99
N VAL A 271 2.34 0.96 6.32
CA VAL A 271 3.33 1.65 7.17
C VAL A 271 4.60 0.83 7.09
N LEU A 272 5.70 1.46 6.65
CA LEU A 272 7.00 0.83 6.60
C LEU A 272 6.89 -0.45 5.73
N PRO A 273 7.92 -1.27 5.53
CA PRO A 273 7.81 -2.42 4.65
C PRO A 273 7.18 -3.61 5.41
N LEU A 274 6.16 -3.33 6.23
CA LEU A 274 5.52 -4.31 7.11
C LEU A 274 4.41 -5.06 6.38
N LYS A 275 4.32 -6.35 6.67
CA LYS A 275 3.22 -7.19 6.21
C LYS A 275 1.93 -6.73 6.91
N SER A 276 0.86 -6.50 6.14
CA SER A 276 -0.45 -6.29 6.75
C SER A 276 -0.96 -7.61 7.33
N SER A 277 -1.40 -7.60 8.58
CA SER A 277 -1.95 -8.77 9.25
C SER A 277 -2.91 -8.38 10.37
N LYS A 278 -4.08 -9.02 10.42
CA LYS A 278 -4.99 -8.96 11.58
C LYS A 278 -4.69 -10.06 12.61
N ASP A 279 -3.79 -10.98 12.29
CA ASP A 279 -3.28 -11.98 13.23
C ASP A 279 -2.02 -11.44 13.91
N THR A 280 -2.06 -11.33 15.23
CA THR A 280 -0.97 -10.84 16.08
C THR A 280 -0.29 -11.96 16.87
N ALA A 281 -0.64 -13.24 16.62
CA ALA A 281 0.01 -14.37 17.26
C ALA A 281 1.50 -14.40 16.91
N GLY A 282 2.37 -14.34 17.92
CA GLY A 282 3.82 -14.31 17.74
C GLY A 282 4.36 -13.01 17.11
N CYS A 283 3.55 -11.95 17.06
CA CYS A 283 3.98 -10.60 16.72
C CYS A 283 4.67 -9.97 17.95
N ASP A 284 5.87 -9.42 17.76
CA ASP A 284 6.57 -8.70 18.81
C ASP A 284 5.96 -7.31 19.02
N LEU A 285 5.63 -6.60 17.94
CA LEU A 285 5.09 -5.23 17.97
C LEU A 285 4.10 -5.01 16.82
N ALA A 286 2.86 -4.67 17.17
CA ALA A 286 1.80 -4.38 16.21
C ALA A 286 1.64 -2.87 16.00
N ILE A 287 1.59 -2.44 14.74
CA ILE A 287 1.33 -1.05 14.35
C ILE A 287 -0.17 -0.90 14.10
N VAL A 288 -0.84 0.03 14.79
CA VAL A 288 -2.30 0.14 14.78
C VAL A 288 -2.70 1.59 14.51
N GLY A 289 -3.55 1.84 13.51
CA GLY A 289 -4.07 3.19 13.28
C GLY A 289 -5.34 3.48 14.08
N ILE A 290 -5.42 4.66 14.71
CA ILE A 290 -6.60 5.15 15.40
C ILE A 290 -7.09 6.44 14.72
N PRO A 291 -7.87 6.37 13.64
CA PRO A 291 -8.29 7.55 12.89
C PRO A 291 -9.40 8.31 13.64
N PHE A 292 -9.07 9.11 14.65
CA PHE A 292 -10.05 9.88 15.44
C PHE A 292 -9.61 11.34 15.60
N ASP A 293 -10.54 12.29 15.60
CA ASP A 293 -10.24 13.71 15.85
C ASP A 293 -11.44 14.50 16.40
N SER A 294 -12.42 13.81 17.00
CA SER A 294 -13.63 14.49 17.50
C SER A 294 -13.46 15.05 18.92
N ALA A 295 -12.31 14.83 19.57
CA ALA A 295 -11.98 15.40 20.88
C ALA A 295 -11.13 16.68 20.78
N VAL A 296 -10.75 17.11 19.57
CA VAL A 296 -9.95 18.32 19.36
C VAL A 296 -10.69 19.57 19.83
N SER A 297 -9.93 20.48 20.45
CA SER A 297 -10.44 21.78 20.91
C SER A 297 -10.44 22.87 19.81
N ASN A 298 -9.68 22.69 18.74
CA ASN A 298 -9.48 23.70 17.70
C ASN A 298 -9.51 23.14 16.27
N ARG A 299 -8.36 22.76 15.70
CA ARG A 299 -8.26 22.36 14.28
C ARG A 299 -8.38 20.84 14.13
N PRO A 300 -9.39 20.32 13.42
CA PRO A 300 -9.52 18.89 13.15
C PRO A 300 -8.60 18.46 12.01
N GLY A 301 -8.49 17.14 11.78
CA GLY A 301 -7.71 16.57 10.68
C GLY A 301 -6.88 15.36 11.07
N THR A 302 -6.70 15.13 12.37
CA THR A 302 -5.85 14.06 12.91
C THR A 302 -6.43 12.67 12.70
N ARG A 303 -7.72 12.56 12.31
CA ARG A 303 -8.29 11.30 11.79
C ARG A 303 -7.60 10.80 10.52
N LEU A 304 -6.87 11.68 9.82
CA LEU A 304 -6.10 11.33 8.62
C LEU A 304 -4.64 10.97 8.93
N ALA A 305 -4.19 11.14 10.19
CA ALA A 305 -2.83 10.84 10.65
C ALA A 305 -2.38 9.43 10.25
N PRO A 306 -3.15 8.35 10.50
CA PRO A 306 -2.66 7.00 10.23
C PRO A 306 -2.25 6.86 8.77
N ARG A 307 -3.05 7.40 7.86
CA ARG A 307 -2.80 7.36 6.42
C ARG A 307 -1.54 8.14 6.01
N ALA A 308 -1.38 9.35 6.53
CA ALA A 308 -0.24 10.20 6.20
C ALA A 308 1.07 9.62 6.72
N LEU A 309 1.07 9.11 7.95
CA LEU A 309 2.22 8.41 8.55
C LEU A 309 2.57 7.14 7.75
N ARG A 310 1.58 6.35 7.31
CA ARG A 310 1.84 5.22 6.40
C ARG A 310 2.58 5.68 5.15
N ASN A 311 2.10 6.74 4.50
CA ASN A 311 2.68 7.25 3.25
C ASN A 311 4.13 7.73 3.41
N ALA A 312 4.35 8.63 4.37
CA ALA A 312 5.65 9.25 4.62
C ALA A 312 6.71 8.23 5.07
N SER A 313 6.28 7.15 5.74
CA SER A 313 7.19 6.11 6.23
C SER A 313 7.95 5.34 5.15
N SER A 314 7.50 5.40 3.88
CA SER A 314 8.25 4.84 2.76
C SER A 314 9.69 5.39 2.69
N MET A 315 9.90 6.64 3.09
CA MET A 315 11.21 7.30 3.11
C MET A 315 12.12 6.83 4.25
N CYS A 316 11.58 6.16 5.28
CA CYS A 316 12.32 5.77 6.48
C CYS A 316 12.76 4.29 6.49
N SER A 317 12.47 3.54 5.42
CA SER A 317 12.54 2.07 5.44
C SER A 317 13.57 1.43 4.51
N TRP A 318 14.28 2.22 3.71
CA TRP A 318 15.18 1.72 2.67
C TRP A 318 16.57 1.32 3.21
N GLU A 319 16.94 1.75 4.43
CA GLU A 319 18.20 1.40 5.08
C GLU A 319 18.04 1.09 6.57
N LYS A 320 19.14 0.71 7.22
CA LYS A 320 19.20 0.55 8.67
C LYS A 320 18.93 1.91 9.34
N PRO A 321 18.04 2.00 10.35
CA PRO A 321 17.85 3.23 11.10
C PRO A 321 19.17 3.82 11.63
N TYR A 322 19.40 5.09 11.35
CA TYR A 322 20.61 5.80 11.76
C TYR A 322 20.65 5.98 13.29
N GLY A 323 21.83 5.87 13.90
CA GLY A 323 22.00 5.98 15.37
C GLY A 323 21.77 4.66 16.15
N TRP A 324 21.34 3.59 15.47
CA TRP A 324 21.14 2.27 16.05
C TRP A 324 22.16 1.24 15.55
N ASP A 325 22.60 0.36 16.45
CA ASP A 325 23.56 -0.70 16.15
C ASP A 325 22.94 -1.90 15.41
N PHE A 326 21.62 -1.92 15.27
CA PHE A 326 20.84 -2.98 14.64
C PHE A 326 19.80 -2.41 13.66
N ASN A 327 19.27 -3.27 12.79
CA ASN A 327 18.15 -2.93 11.94
C ASN A 327 16.85 -3.49 12.53
N VAL A 328 16.00 -2.61 13.05
CA VAL A 328 14.75 -3.01 13.73
C VAL A 328 13.83 -3.86 12.87
N PHE A 329 13.80 -3.62 11.55
CA PHE A 329 12.99 -4.38 10.59
C PHE A 329 13.43 -5.85 10.46
N ASN A 330 14.65 -6.18 10.90
CA ASN A 330 15.19 -7.54 10.94
C ASN A 330 15.21 -8.12 12.36
N THR A 331 14.98 -7.29 13.38
CA THR A 331 15.08 -7.67 14.80
C THR A 331 13.73 -8.04 15.41
N LEU A 332 12.67 -7.34 15.00
CA LEU A 332 11.31 -7.55 15.51
C LEU A 332 10.40 -8.16 14.44
N LYS A 333 9.57 -9.12 14.83
CA LYS A 333 8.42 -9.58 14.06
C LYS A 333 7.29 -8.58 14.20
N MET A 334 7.16 -7.70 13.23
CA MET A 334 6.17 -6.61 13.24
C MET A 334 5.09 -6.81 12.18
N CYS A 335 3.89 -6.30 12.44
CA CYS A 335 2.82 -6.23 11.44
C CYS A 335 2.12 -4.86 11.45
N ASP A 336 1.67 -4.43 10.28
CA ASP A 336 0.68 -3.35 10.18
C ASP A 336 -0.71 -3.98 10.37
N TYR A 337 -1.30 -3.74 11.54
CA TYR A 337 -2.62 -4.24 11.87
C TYR A 337 -3.72 -3.55 11.06
N GLY A 338 -3.41 -2.45 10.37
CA GLY A 338 -4.41 -1.55 9.83
C GLY A 338 -5.04 -0.72 10.95
N ASP A 339 -6.27 -0.27 10.73
CA ASP A 339 -6.94 0.66 11.65
C ASP A 339 -7.94 -0.06 12.56
N ILE A 340 -8.18 0.50 13.75
CA ILE A 340 -9.37 0.20 14.55
C ILE A 340 -10.56 0.88 13.90
N THR A 341 -11.64 0.13 13.70
CA THR A 341 -12.89 0.65 13.13
C THR A 341 -13.62 1.48 14.19
N LEU A 342 -13.97 2.71 13.83
CA LEU A 342 -14.64 3.67 14.72
C LEU A 342 -15.96 4.12 14.09
N ASP A 343 -16.98 4.32 14.92
CA ASP A 343 -18.24 4.98 14.52
C ASP A 343 -18.14 6.48 14.82
N TYR A 344 -17.78 7.25 13.81
CA TYR A 344 -17.61 8.70 13.91
C TYR A 344 -18.89 9.45 14.28
N GLY A 345 -20.08 8.85 14.08
CA GLY A 345 -21.36 9.43 14.47
C GLY A 345 -21.69 9.26 15.95
N ARG A 346 -20.84 8.54 16.71
CA ARG A 346 -21.03 8.21 18.13
C ARG A 346 -19.75 8.47 18.95
N PRO A 347 -19.29 9.73 19.05
CA PRO A 347 -18.05 10.06 19.77
C PRO A 347 -18.09 9.62 21.25
N GLU A 348 -19.27 9.55 21.86
CA GLU A 348 -19.45 9.06 23.23
C GLU A 348 -19.09 7.58 23.43
N ARG A 349 -18.99 6.80 22.34
CA ARG A 349 -18.61 5.38 22.35
C ARG A 349 -17.15 5.14 21.99
N ILE A 350 -16.38 6.19 21.70
CA ILE A 350 -15.06 6.05 21.11
C ILE A 350 -14.07 5.38 22.06
N PHE A 351 -14.18 5.66 23.36
CA PHE A 351 -13.38 5.02 24.41
C PHE A 351 -13.53 3.50 24.34
N ASP A 352 -14.77 3.01 24.38
CA ASP A 352 -15.07 1.58 24.36
C ASP A 352 -14.64 0.92 23.04
N ALA A 353 -14.81 1.63 21.91
CA ALA A 353 -14.42 1.14 20.60
C ALA A 353 -12.90 0.94 20.49
N ILE A 354 -12.11 1.94 20.90
CA ILE A 354 -10.65 1.86 20.91
C ILE A 354 -10.18 0.79 21.88
N TYR A 355 -10.68 0.79 23.13
CA TYR A 355 -10.34 -0.19 24.15
C TYR A 355 -10.64 -1.63 23.70
N THR A 356 -11.83 -1.87 23.14
CA THR A 356 -12.23 -3.20 22.63
C THR A 356 -11.37 -3.64 21.44
N GLY A 357 -10.99 -2.70 20.56
CA GLY A 357 -10.15 -3.01 19.42
C GLY A 357 -8.69 -3.30 19.78
N ILE A 358 -8.12 -2.59 20.76
CA ILE A 358 -6.71 -2.75 21.15
C ILE A 358 -6.50 -3.90 22.12
N LYS A 359 -7.47 -4.19 23.01
CA LYS A 359 -7.33 -5.18 24.08
C LYS A 359 -6.90 -6.58 23.59
N PRO A 360 -7.44 -7.15 22.50
CA PRO A 360 -6.98 -8.44 21.99
C PRO A 360 -5.51 -8.45 21.58
N ILE A 361 -5.03 -7.34 21.01
CA ILE A 361 -3.63 -7.18 20.57
C ILE A 361 -2.71 -7.18 21.79
N VAL A 362 -3.00 -6.34 22.79
CA VAL A 362 -2.25 -6.28 24.05
C VAL A 362 -2.29 -7.63 24.79
N THR A 363 -3.45 -8.30 24.78
CA THR A 363 -3.61 -9.60 25.45
C THR A 363 -2.74 -10.68 24.81
N SER A 364 -2.56 -10.63 23.48
CA SER A 364 -1.72 -11.57 22.73
C SER A 364 -0.22 -11.55 23.11
N GLY A 365 0.22 -10.51 23.82
CA GLY A 365 1.60 -10.32 24.26
C GLY A 365 2.42 -9.40 23.35
N ALA A 366 1.87 -9.00 22.20
CA ALA A 366 2.49 -8.00 21.34
C ALA A 366 2.54 -6.63 22.03
N GLY A 367 3.64 -5.90 21.85
CA GLY A 367 3.66 -4.46 22.05
C GLY A 367 2.73 -3.75 21.05
N THR A 368 2.41 -2.49 21.32
CA THR A 368 1.60 -1.67 20.41
C THR A 368 2.31 -0.38 20.07
N LEU A 369 2.37 -0.04 18.78
CA LEU A 369 2.63 1.32 18.30
C LEU A 369 1.36 1.84 17.64
N CYS A 370 0.66 2.74 18.31
CA CYS A 370 -0.55 3.35 17.76
C CYS A 370 -0.20 4.65 17.00
N ILE A 371 -0.84 4.86 15.85
CA ILE A 371 -0.63 6.05 15.02
C ILE A 371 -1.96 6.78 14.81
N GLY A 372 -1.97 8.10 15.03
CA GLY A 372 -3.22 8.85 15.17
C GLY A 372 -4.00 8.44 16.42
N GLY A 373 -5.07 9.14 16.80
CA GLY A 373 -5.68 10.31 16.19
C GLY A 373 -5.31 11.56 16.98
N ASP A 374 -6.30 12.36 17.39
CA ASP A 374 -6.12 13.31 18.48
C ASP A 374 -5.66 12.60 19.77
N HIS A 375 -5.16 13.36 20.74
CA HIS A 375 -4.51 12.79 21.92
C HIS A 375 -5.47 12.03 22.85
N TYR A 376 -6.78 12.23 22.71
CA TYR A 376 -7.77 11.49 23.52
C TYR A 376 -7.61 9.97 23.38
N VAL A 377 -7.14 9.50 22.21
CA VAL A 377 -6.97 8.06 21.94
C VAL A 377 -6.04 7.35 22.92
N SER A 378 -5.08 8.06 23.53
CA SER A 378 -4.13 7.47 24.48
C SER A 378 -4.81 6.91 25.73
N TYR A 379 -5.95 7.48 26.13
CA TYR A 379 -6.65 7.08 27.35
C TYR A 379 -7.19 5.64 27.30
N PRO A 380 -7.98 5.21 26.30
CA PRO A 380 -8.38 3.81 26.17
C PRO A 380 -7.19 2.87 25.87
N LEU A 381 -6.10 3.35 25.25
CA LEU A 381 -4.88 2.55 25.02
C LEU A 381 -4.15 2.24 26.33
N ILE A 382 -3.95 3.25 27.18
CA ILE A 382 -3.38 3.13 28.52
C ILE A 382 -4.23 2.21 29.39
N LYS A 383 -5.57 2.31 29.31
CA LYS A 383 -6.48 1.42 30.02
C LYS A 383 -6.23 -0.06 29.71
N ALA A 384 -6.00 -0.39 28.44
CA ALA A 384 -5.70 -1.78 28.03
C ALA A 384 -4.36 -2.27 28.60
N TRP A 385 -3.32 -1.42 28.59
CA TRP A 385 -2.01 -1.76 29.16
C TRP A 385 -2.03 -1.86 30.68
N TYR A 386 -2.73 -0.96 31.38
CA TYR A 386 -2.93 -1.00 32.82
C TYR A 386 -3.55 -2.34 33.26
N GLU A 387 -4.56 -2.82 32.54
CA GLU A 387 -5.14 -4.14 32.82
C GLU A 387 -4.19 -5.30 32.50
N LYS A 388 -3.35 -5.17 31.48
CA LYS A 388 -2.37 -6.19 31.11
C LYS A 388 -1.23 -6.31 32.12
N THR A 389 -0.73 -5.18 32.61
CA THR A 389 0.37 -5.13 33.59
C THR A 389 -0.11 -5.41 35.01
N GLY A 390 -1.39 -5.16 35.31
CA GLY A 390 -1.95 -5.28 36.65
C GLY A 390 -1.43 -4.23 37.64
N ALA A 391 -0.76 -3.18 37.14
CA ALA A 391 -0.18 -2.10 37.93
C ALA A 391 -0.18 -0.78 37.15
N PRO A 392 -0.24 0.38 37.85
CA PRO A 392 -0.15 1.68 37.21
C PRO A 392 1.11 1.82 36.35
N LEU A 393 0.97 2.40 35.16
CA LEU A 393 2.06 2.64 34.24
C LEU A 393 2.80 3.93 34.59
N SER A 394 4.06 4.01 34.20
CA SER A 394 4.76 5.28 34.05
C SER A 394 4.40 5.91 32.71
N LEU A 395 3.98 7.17 32.69
CA LEU A 395 3.78 7.93 31.46
C LEU A 395 5.07 8.66 31.10
N ILE A 396 5.55 8.47 29.87
CA ILE A 396 6.56 9.31 29.24
C ILE A 396 5.82 10.10 28.14
N GLN A 397 5.54 11.37 28.40
CA GLN A 397 4.80 12.22 27.46
C GLN A 397 5.73 13.28 26.84
N PHE A 398 5.72 13.36 25.51
CA PHE A 398 6.33 14.44 24.73
C PHE A 398 5.23 15.30 24.13
N ASP A 399 5.20 16.58 24.51
CA ASP A 399 4.05 17.42 24.22
C ASP A 399 4.32 18.90 24.45
N ALA A 400 3.56 19.81 23.82
CA ALA A 400 3.46 21.20 24.24
C ALA A 400 2.49 21.42 25.41
N HIS A 401 1.56 20.49 25.60
CA HIS A 401 0.40 20.51 26.50
C HIS A 401 0.51 19.45 27.59
N THR A 402 -0.08 19.72 28.75
CA THR A 402 -0.04 18.77 29.87
C THR A 402 -1.15 17.73 29.80
N ASP A 403 -2.24 18.02 29.10
CA ASP A 403 -3.50 17.25 29.01
C ASP A 403 -4.05 16.66 30.32
N THR A 404 -3.74 17.37 31.40
CA THR A 404 -4.14 17.11 32.77
C THR A 404 -5.03 18.23 33.30
N TRP A 405 -5.65 19.04 32.42
CA TRP A 405 -6.60 20.04 32.86
C TRP A 405 -7.80 19.35 33.52
N ALA A 406 -8.19 19.87 34.68
CA ALA A 406 -9.26 19.29 35.48
C ALA A 406 -10.59 19.26 34.71
N ASP A 407 -11.22 18.11 34.71
CA ASP A 407 -12.47 17.88 34.00
C ASP A 407 -13.41 17.03 34.85
N ALA A 408 -14.43 17.65 35.46
CA ALA A 408 -15.38 16.94 36.31
C ALA A 408 -16.43 16.15 35.50
N GLU A 409 -16.60 16.47 34.22
CA GLU A 409 -17.68 15.95 33.37
C GLU A 409 -17.27 14.72 32.56
N LYS A 410 -15.99 14.33 32.62
CA LYS A 410 -15.41 13.21 31.86
C LYS A 410 -15.73 13.29 30.36
N ARG A 411 -15.42 14.46 29.79
CA ARG A 411 -15.71 14.79 28.40
C ARG A 411 -14.78 14.01 27.47
N THR A 412 -15.23 13.83 26.22
CA THR A 412 -14.35 13.40 25.14
C THR A 412 -13.51 14.60 24.72
N ASP A 413 -12.37 14.79 25.37
CA ASP A 413 -11.54 16.00 25.27
C ASP A 413 -10.06 15.61 25.28
N HIS A 414 -9.32 16.03 24.25
CA HIS A 414 -7.90 15.70 24.08
C HIS A 414 -6.96 16.43 25.06
N GLY A 415 -7.48 17.34 25.91
CA GLY A 415 -6.72 18.04 26.94
C GLY A 415 -7.01 17.60 28.38
N SER A 416 -7.89 16.61 28.61
CA SER A 416 -8.22 16.16 29.98
C SER A 416 -8.07 14.66 30.20
N MET A 417 -7.73 13.89 29.17
CA MET A 417 -7.70 12.44 29.22
C MET A 417 -6.63 11.89 30.18
N PHE A 418 -5.49 12.57 30.36
CA PHE A 418 -4.50 12.17 31.37
C PHE A 418 -4.91 12.58 32.78
N PHE A 419 -5.73 13.63 32.94
CA PHE A 419 -6.37 13.92 34.23
C PHE A 419 -7.23 12.73 34.68
N HIS A 420 -8.02 12.17 33.77
CA HIS A 420 -8.82 10.97 34.05
C HIS A 420 -7.94 9.75 34.33
N ALA A 421 -6.92 9.51 33.52
CA ALA A 421 -6.03 8.35 33.69
C ALA A 421 -5.26 8.36 35.02
N VAL A 422 -4.84 9.53 35.52
CA VAL A 422 -4.21 9.68 36.84
C VAL A 422 -5.22 9.45 37.96
N ASN A 423 -6.40 10.08 37.90
CA ASN A 423 -7.43 9.94 38.94
C ASN A 423 -7.97 8.51 39.05
N GLU A 424 -7.99 7.77 37.93
CA GLU A 424 -8.39 6.36 37.88
C GLU A 424 -7.24 5.40 38.24
N GLY A 425 -6.06 5.93 38.57
CA GLY A 425 -4.91 5.15 39.03
C GLY A 425 -4.22 4.35 37.93
N MET A 426 -4.48 4.64 36.65
CA MET A 426 -3.82 3.95 35.53
C MET A 426 -2.39 4.43 35.33
N ILE A 427 -2.12 5.69 35.68
CA ILE A 427 -0.82 6.33 35.60
C ILE A 427 -0.34 6.64 37.02
N ASN A 428 0.94 6.35 37.30
CA ASN A 428 1.58 6.75 38.55
C ASN A 428 2.32 8.09 38.34
N PRO A 429 1.85 9.21 38.91
CA PRO A 429 2.47 10.52 38.69
C PRO A 429 3.93 10.60 39.14
N LYS A 430 4.28 9.87 40.21
CA LYS A 430 5.63 9.92 40.82
C LYS A 430 6.72 9.33 39.93
N THR A 431 6.34 8.46 39.01
CA THR A 431 7.24 7.82 38.05
C THR A 431 6.91 8.23 36.61
N SER A 432 6.16 9.32 36.44
CA SER A 432 5.76 9.86 35.14
C SER A 432 6.40 11.21 34.88
N VAL A 433 6.62 11.52 33.61
CA VAL A 433 7.31 12.73 33.16
C VAL A 433 6.69 13.27 31.87
N GLN A 434 6.49 14.58 31.86
CA GLN A 434 6.03 15.36 30.72
C GLN A 434 7.17 16.26 30.24
N THR A 435 7.51 16.17 28.96
CA THR A 435 8.67 16.86 28.37
C THR A 435 8.24 17.74 27.20
N GLY A 436 8.76 18.97 27.14
CA GLY A 436 8.44 19.94 26.06
C GLY A 436 7.25 20.86 26.36
N ILE A 437 6.69 20.76 27.57
CA ILE A 437 5.57 21.58 28.02
C ILE A 437 5.91 23.06 27.86
N ARG A 438 4.96 23.80 27.27
CA ARG A 438 5.07 25.24 27.06
C ARG A 438 3.71 25.95 27.06
N THR A 439 2.74 25.30 27.68
CA THR A 439 1.44 25.87 28.06
C THR A 439 1.30 25.88 29.59
N SER A 440 0.34 26.64 30.12
CA SER A 440 0.17 26.81 31.56
C SER A 440 -0.94 25.90 32.09
N ASN A 441 -0.59 25.05 33.04
CA ASN A 441 -1.54 24.33 33.88
C ASN A 441 -1.10 24.47 35.34
N ALA A 442 -2.03 24.87 36.22
CA ALA A 442 -1.71 25.15 37.62
C ALA A 442 -1.50 23.86 38.44
N ASP A 443 -2.08 22.75 38.01
CA ASP A 443 -1.98 21.46 38.66
C ASP A 443 -1.37 20.43 37.72
N THR A 444 -0.16 19.98 38.02
CA THR A 444 0.53 18.93 37.25
C THR A 444 0.11 17.52 37.67
N MET A 445 -0.79 17.42 38.65
CA MET A 445 -1.23 16.18 39.29
C MET A 445 -0.09 15.36 39.91
N GLY A 446 1.03 16.02 40.20
CA GLY A 446 2.24 15.40 40.73
C GLY A 446 3.13 14.74 39.66
N ILE A 447 2.83 14.90 38.36
CA ILE A 447 3.71 14.50 37.26
C ILE A 447 4.90 15.47 37.21
N THR A 448 6.10 14.93 36.93
CA THR A 448 7.30 15.76 36.76
C THR A 448 7.28 16.47 35.41
N ILE A 449 7.49 17.78 35.39
CA ILE A 449 7.55 18.58 34.16
C ILE A 449 9.00 18.94 33.84
N LEU A 450 9.50 18.43 32.72
CA LEU A 450 10.73 18.88 32.07
C LEU A 450 10.32 19.79 30.91
N ASP A 451 10.00 21.04 31.23
CA ASP A 451 9.43 21.98 30.28
C ASP A 451 10.36 22.23 29.07
N ASN A 452 9.84 22.88 28.04
CA ASN A 452 10.62 23.12 26.84
C ASN A 452 11.86 24.02 27.08
N ARG A 453 11.84 24.89 28.10
CA ARG A 453 13.04 25.68 28.47
C ARG A 453 14.11 24.79 29.06
N TYR A 454 13.73 23.83 29.90
CA TYR A 454 14.62 22.82 30.45
C TYR A 454 15.31 22.02 29.34
N LEU A 455 14.54 21.53 28.36
CA LEU A 455 15.08 20.79 27.21
C LEU A 455 16.08 21.63 26.40
N HIS A 456 15.75 22.89 26.10
CA HIS A 456 16.65 23.77 25.34
C HIS A 456 17.91 24.16 26.13
N GLN A 457 17.82 24.30 27.45
CA GLN A 457 18.96 24.68 28.30
C GLN A 457 19.92 23.52 28.54
N HIS A 458 19.42 22.30 28.70
CA HIS A 458 20.23 21.15 29.12
C HIS A 458 20.56 20.19 27.96
N GLY A 459 19.80 20.25 26.87
CA GLY A 459 19.96 19.37 25.72
C GLY A 459 19.34 17.98 25.89
N ALA A 460 19.14 17.30 24.76
CA ALA A 460 18.40 16.04 24.65
C ALA A 460 18.96 14.91 25.54
N GLU A 461 20.27 14.74 25.58
CA GLU A 461 20.91 13.65 26.34
C GLU A 461 20.70 13.78 27.86
N HIS A 462 20.86 15.00 28.40
CA HIS A 462 20.64 15.25 29.82
C HIS A 462 19.16 15.11 30.19
N THR A 463 18.26 15.64 29.35
CA THR A 463 16.82 15.45 29.56
C THR A 463 16.45 13.97 29.55
N ALA A 464 17.02 13.17 28.63
CA ALA A 464 16.82 11.72 28.63
C ALA A 464 17.33 11.04 29.91
N GLN A 465 18.48 11.46 30.46
CA GLN A 465 18.98 10.94 31.74
C GLN A 465 18.00 11.20 32.89
N GLU A 466 17.39 12.39 32.96
CA GLU A 466 16.38 12.69 33.97
C GLU A 466 15.10 11.88 33.76
N ILE A 467 14.63 11.73 32.52
CA ILE A 467 13.49 10.85 32.19
C ILE A 467 13.76 9.43 32.71
N ARG A 468 14.94 8.88 32.43
CA ARG A 468 15.34 7.54 32.91
C ARG A 468 15.39 7.46 34.44
N ARG A 469 15.88 8.50 35.11
CA ARG A 469 15.94 8.55 36.58
C ARG A 469 14.52 8.56 37.20
N ILE A 470 13.58 9.27 36.59
CA ILE A 470 12.20 9.38 37.05
C ILE A 470 11.43 8.07 36.82
N VAL A 471 11.54 7.51 35.62
CA VAL A 471 10.81 6.30 35.21
C VAL A 471 11.42 5.05 35.88
N GLY A 472 12.74 4.94 35.92
CA GLY A 472 13.43 3.76 36.43
C GLY A 472 13.13 2.52 35.57
N ASN A 473 12.74 1.41 36.23
CA ASN A 473 12.48 0.11 35.59
C ASN A 473 10.98 -0.23 35.50
N THR A 474 10.09 0.71 35.78
CA THR A 474 8.65 0.48 35.70
C THR A 474 8.21 0.22 34.26
N PRO A 475 7.12 -0.55 34.05
CA PRO A 475 6.45 -0.60 32.76
C PRO A 475 5.97 0.81 32.38
N ALA A 476 6.47 1.31 31.25
CA ALA A 476 6.18 2.65 30.77
C ALA A 476 5.35 2.64 29.49
N TYR A 477 4.46 3.62 29.36
CA TYR A 477 3.78 3.95 28.12
C TYR A 477 4.33 5.29 27.61
N LEU A 478 4.81 5.31 26.37
CA LEU A 478 5.35 6.52 25.75
C LEU A 478 4.30 7.12 24.81
N SER A 479 3.86 8.33 25.09
CA SER A 479 2.93 9.06 24.25
C SER A 479 3.61 10.27 23.65
N PHE A 480 3.53 10.42 22.33
CA PHE A 480 4.21 11.50 21.60
C PHE A 480 3.19 12.30 20.79
N ASP A 481 2.85 13.49 21.30
CA ASP A 481 2.17 14.51 20.52
C ASP A 481 3.18 15.13 19.55
N ILE A 482 2.86 15.15 18.25
CA ILE A 482 3.75 15.77 17.26
C ILE A 482 3.94 17.27 17.50
N ASP A 483 3.02 17.93 18.19
CA ASP A 483 3.11 19.33 18.59
C ASP A 483 4.13 19.57 19.71
N PHE A 484 4.74 18.51 20.29
CA PHE A 484 6.01 18.60 21.01
C PHE A 484 7.05 19.37 20.18
N LEU A 485 7.08 19.10 18.87
CA LEU A 485 7.97 19.76 17.93
C LEU A 485 7.52 21.20 17.67
N ASP A 486 8.49 22.06 17.38
CA ASP A 486 8.19 23.42 16.95
C ASP A 486 7.36 23.41 15.65
N PRO A 487 6.43 24.36 15.44
CA PRO A 487 5.66 24.47 14.20
C PRO A 487 6.52 24.60 12.93
N SER A 488 7.80 25.01 13.04
CA SER A 488 8.75 24.94 11.92
C SER A 488 9.11 23.52 11.48
N CYS A 489 8.99 22.55 12.37
CA CYS A 489 9.23 21.12 12.13
C CYS A 489 7.93 20.32 11.96
N ALA A 490 6.86 20.73 12.66
CA ALA A 490 5.56 20.07 12.65
C ALA A 490 4.40 21.05 12.43
N PRO A 491 4.29 21.71 11.26
CA PRO A 491 3.20 22.65 10.98
C PRO A 491 1.82 21.97 10.96
N GLY A 492 1.76 20.70 10.53
CA GLY A 492 0.56 19.89 10.46
C GLY A 492 0.10 19.32 11.80
N THR A 493 -0.35 20.17 12.72
CA THR A 493 -0.98 19.76 14.00
C THR A 493 -2.15 20.66 14.39
N GLY A 494 -3.04 20.17 15.27
CA GLY A 494 -4.26 20.84 15.69
C GLY A 494 -4.04 22.10 16.55
N THR A 495 -3.02 22.06 17.40
CA THR A 495 -2.76 23.02 18.49
C THR A 495 -1.30 23.51 18.51
N PRO A 496 -0.75 24.04 17.40
CA PRO A 496 0.67 24.37 17.35
C PRO A 496 1.07 25.45 18.38
N VAL A 497 2.11 25.17 19.16
CA VAL A 497 2.71 26.12 20.12
C VAL A 497 4.17 26.40 19.76
N CYS A 498 4.49 27.66 19.48
CA CYS A 498 5.84 28.09 19.09
C CYS A 498 6.90 27.85 20.18
N GLY A 499 8.15 27.74 19.73
CA GLY A 499 9.33 27.58 20.57
C GLY A 499 9.69 26.14 20.88
N GLY A 500 9.07 25.15 20.23
CA GLY A 500 9.19 23.72 20.56
C GLY A 500 10.55 23.09 20.26
N ALA A 501 10.61 21.77 20.37
CA ALA A 501 11.80 21.01 20.02
C ALA A 501 11.99 20.92 18.50
N THR A 502 13.23 20.81 18.04
CA THR A 502 13.52 20.41 16.65
C THR A 502 13.38 18.90 16.49
N SER A 503 13.14 18.42 15.27
CA SER A 503 13.14 16.98 14.97
C SER A 503 14.46 16.30 15.36
N TYR A 504 15.58 17.02 15.24
CA TYR A 504 16.91 16.57 15.69
C TYR A 504 17.00 16.35 17.20
N GLN A 505 16.47 17.29 18.01
CA GLN A 505 16.42 17.13 19.46
C GLN A 505 15.54 15.95 19.87
N ALA A 506 14.39 15.78 19.21
CA ALA A 506 13.49 14.65 19.46
C ALA A 506 14.17 13.31 19.20
N ILE A 507 14.82 13.15 18.04
CA ILE A 507 15.54 11.91 17.67
C ILE A 507 16.63 11.59 18.69
N GLN A 508 17.48 12.56 19.04
CA GLN A 508 18.54 12.34 20.03
C GLN A 508 17.98 11.92 21.38
N LEU A 509 16.92 12.59 21.82
CA LEU A 509 16.29 12.30 23.10
C LEU A 509 15.75 10.87 23.09
N LEU A 510 15.00 10.48 22.06
CA LEU A 510 14.47 9.12 21.91
C LEU A 510 15.60 8.07 21.88
N GLN A 511 16.68 8.31 21.13
CA GLN A 511 17.81 7.38 21.06
C GLN A 511 18.52 7.18 22.42
N ALA A 512 18.54 8.22 23.27
CA ALA A 512 19.09 8.18 24.62
C ALA A 512 18.18 7.46 25.64
N LEU A 513 16.92 7.20 25.30
CA LEU A 513 15.99 6.40 26.13
C LEU A 513 16.18 4.88 25.99
N ARG A 514 17.15 4.41 25.21
CA ARG A 514 17.45 2.99 24.97
C ARG A 514 17.46 2.13 26.24
N GLY A 515 16.78 0.98 26.22
CA GLY A 515 16.73 0.06 27.37
C GLY A 515 15.74 0.41 28.47
N LEU A 516 14.87 1.42 28.31
CA LEU A 516 13.69 1.56 29.16
C LEU A 516 12.66 0.46 28.87
N ASN A 517 11.90 0.06 29.90
CA ASN A 517 10.84 -0.93 29.79
C ASN A 517 9.54 -0.30 29.23
N ILE A 518 9.55 0.08 27.96
CA ILE A 518 8.38 0.67 27.30
C ILE A 518 7.53 -0.46 26.70
N VAL A 519 6.26 -0.53 27.12
CA VAL A 519 5.33 -1.60 26.72
C VAL A 519 4.46 -1.22 25.53
N GLY A 520 4.14 0.06 25.39
CA GLY A 520 3.32 0.61 24.33
C GLY A 520 3.68 2.05 24.00
N PHE A 521 3.37 2.43 22.77
CA PHE A 521 3.63 3.74 22.20
C PHE A 521 2.38 4.26 21.50
N ASP A 522 2.26 5.58 21.45
CA ASP A 522 1.48 6.25 20.41
C ASP A 522 2.20 7.47 19.83
N ILE A 523 1.83 7.81 18.60
CA ILE A 523 2.09 9.11 17.99
C ILE A 523 0.77 9.73 17.53
N VAL A 524 0.48 10.91 18.04
CA VAL A 524 -0.82 11.56 17.92
C VAL A 524 -0.69 12.93 17.28
N GLU A 525 -1.84 13.54 16.98
CA GLU A 525 -2.00 14.94 16.58
C GLU A 525 -1.36 15.36 15.24
N VAL A 526 -0.79 14.43 14.47
CA VAL A 526 -0.45 14.67 13.05
C VAL A 526 -1.72 15.00 12.28
N SER A 527 -1.82 16.21 11.75
CA SER A 527 -2.98 16.73 11.03
C SER A 527 -2.61 17.10 9.59
N PRO A 528 -2.79 16.16 8.63
CA PRO A 528 -2.42 16.35 7.22
C PRO A 528 -3.00 17.60 6.54
N PRO A 529 -4.22 18.09 6.85
CA PRO A 529 -4.73 19.33 6.25
C PRO A 529 -3.88 20.58 6.52
N TYR A 530 -3.05 20.56 7.57
CA TYR A 530 -2.17 21.65 7.96
C TYR A 530 -0.69 21.32 7.72
N ASP A 531 -0.39 20.13 7.20
CA ASP A 531 0.97 19.72 6.90
C ASP A 531 1.46 20.41 5.61
N HIS A 532 2.77 20.63 5.53
CA HIS A 532 3.41 21.30 4.40
C HIS A 532 4.51 20.40 3.84
N ALA A 533 4.34 19.97 2.58
CA ALA A 533 5.28 19.05 1.93
C ALA A 533 5.53 17.75 2.74
N GLU A 534 4.51 17.28 3.46
CA GLU A 534 4.54 16.09 4.31
C GLU A 534 5.60 16.12 5.43
N ILE A 535 6.14 17.29 5.81
CA ILE A 535 7.24 17.33 6.77
C ILE A 535 6.80 16.90 8.18
N THR A 536 5.56 17.17 8.58
CA THR A 536 5.03 16.66 9.85
C THR A 536 4.82 15.15 9.79
N ALA A 537 4.21 14.64 8.72
CA ALA A 537 4.03 13.21 8.52
C ALA A 537 5.37 12.46 8.46
N LEU A 538 6.40 13.04 7.83
CA LEU A 538 7.75 12.51 7.77
C LEU A 538 8.42 12.52 9.15
N ALA A 539 8.31 13.61 9.90
CA ALA A 539 8.81 13.68 11.27
C ALA A 539 8.17 12.60 12.13
N GLY A 540 6.84 12.44 12.04
CA GLY A 540 6.15 11.41 12.79
C GLY A 540 6.49 9.98 12.34
N ALA A 541 6.71 9.75 11.04
CA ALA A 541 7.18 8.47 10.54
C ALA A 541 8.61 8.15 11.03
N ALA A 542 9.47 9.16 11.14
CA ALA A 542 10.79 9.01 11.73
C ALA A 542 10.70 8.66 13.23
N MET A 543 9.85 9.34 14.00
CA MET A 543 9.60 9.00 15.41
C MET A 543 9.08 7.57 15.56
N ALA A 544 8.19 7.13 14.68
CA ALA A 544 7.69 5.75 14.67
C ALA A 544 8.83 4.72 14.53
N VAL A 545 9.84 4.99 13.69
CA VAL A 545 11.03 4.13 13.57
C VAL A 545 11.88 4.15 14.84
N GLU A 546 12.02 5.32 15.49
CA GLU A 546 12.69 5.42 16.79
C GLU A 546 11.95 4.63 17.88
N PHE A 547 10.62 4.64 17.89
CA PHE A 547 9.80 3.87 18.84
C PHE A 547 9.95 2.37 18.65
N MET A 548 9.94 1.89 17.40
CA MET A 548 10.23 0.49 17.10
C MET A 548 11.61 0.09 17.61
N SER A 549 12.60 0.95 17.39
CA SER A 549 13.99 0.69 17.79
C SER A 549 14.15 0.71 19.31
N LEU A 550 13.47 1.64 19.99
CA LEU A 550 13.37 1.68 21.45
C LEU A 550 12.76 0.40 22.01
N TYR A 551 11.66 -0.07 21.44
CA TYR A 551 11.03 -1.32 21.83
C TYR A 551 11.98 -2.51 21.66
N ALA A 552 12.73 -2.56 20.55
CA ALA A 552 13.73 -3.61 20.32
C ALA A 552 14.89 -3.57 21.32
N SER A 553 15.21 -2.39 21.87
CA SER A 553 16.29 -2.18 22.84
C SER A 553 15.92 -2.48 24.30
N ARG A 554 14.64 -2.73 24.58
CA ARG A 554 14.14 -2.91 25.96
C ARG A 554 14.67 -4.19 26.60
N PRO A 555 14.69 -4.28 27.95
CA PRO A 555 15.01 -5.52 28.65
C PRO A 555 14.03 -6.62 28.23
N ARG A 556 14.52 -7.80 27.83
CA ARG A 556 13.68 -8.98 27.60
C ARG A 556 13.48 -9.72 28.92
N GLU A 557 12.27 -10.19 29.17
CA GLU A 557 12.05 -11.20 30.21
C GLU A 557 12.78 -12.49 29.76
N GLU A 558 13.66 -13.01 30.62
CA GLU A 558 14.43 -14.25 30.38
C GLU A 558 13.53 -15.49 30.37
#